data_AF-A0A081D2C1-F1
#
_entry.id   AF-A0A081D2C1-F1
#
_cell.length_a   1.000
_cell.length_b   1.000
_cell.length_c   1.000
_cell.angle_alpha   90.00
_cell.angle_beta   90.00
_cell.angle_gamma   90.00
#
_symmetry.space_group_name_H-M   'P 1'
#
loop_
_entity.id
_entity.type
_entity.pdbx_description
1 polymer ?
#
loop_
_entity_poly.entity_id
_entity_poly.type
_entity_poly.pdbx_seq_one_letter_code
_entity_poly.pdbx_strand_id
1 'polypeptide(L)'
;EQHGGPFYVSAVVRMEASLSLTRRMAEATGRDRPTTPDMLATARRMVDQFFADLEAKEAMISGDVGTKALDAAQQFGKIVNHPAKLNMGDCFTYACARAYRTKIAYKGNDFTETDLGW
;
A
#
# COMPACT_ATOMS: atom_id res chain seq x y z
N GLU A 1 4.07 9.17 20.64
CA GLU A 1 3.03 9.84 19.82
C GLU A 1 3.61 11.07 19.10
N GLN A 2 4.53 10.91 18.13
CA GLN A 2 5.26 12.07 17.54
C GLN A 2 4.99 12.35 16.05
N HIS A 3 4.07 11.63 15.41
CA HIS A 3 3.62 11.94 14.05
C HIS A 3 2.09 11.97 14.01
N GLY A 4 1.51 12.95 14.70
CA GLY A 4 0.06 13.12 14.84
C GLY A 4 -0.57 13.76 13.62
N GLY A 5 -0.94 12.93 12.63
CA GLY A 5 -1.95 13.19 11.61
C GLY A 5 -1.80 14.43 10.69
N PRO A 6 -2.56 14.48 9.58
CA PRO A 6 -3.48 13.45 9.09
C PRO A 6 -2.77 12.31 8.35
N PHE A 7 -3.19 11.06 8.60
CA PHE A 7 -2.78 9.89 7.81
C PHE A 7 -3.61 9.79 6.54
N TYR A 8 -3.03 9.21 5.49
CA TYR A 8 -3.72 8.96 4.22
C TYR A 8 -3.58 7.50 3.81
N VAL A 9 -4.65 6.94 3.25
CA VAL A 9 -4.66 5.59 2.69
C VAL A 9 -5.31 5.59 1.32
N SER A 10 -4.69 4.92 0.35
CA SER A 10 -5.27 4.78 -0.98
C SER A 10 -6.18 3.56 -1.08
N ALA A 11 -7.14 3.60 -2.00
CA ALA A 11 -7.97 2.44 -2.32
C ALA A 11 -7.14 1.23 -2.78
N VAL A 12 -5.97 1.47 -3.40
CA VAL A 12 -5.01 0.42 -3.82
C VAL A 12 -4.44 -0.30 -2.61
N VAL A 13 -3.95 0.45 -1.61
CA VAL A 13 -3.40 -0.12 -0.36
C VAL A 13 -4.49 -0.84 0.42
N ARG A 14 -5.70 -0.28 0.51
CA ARG A 14 -6.84 -0.96 1.18
C ARG A 14 -7.11 -2.33 0.56
N MET A 15 -7.12 -2.41 -0.77
CA MET A 15 -7.33 -3.66 -1.49
C MET A 15 -6.17 -4.65 -1.27
N GLU A 16 -4.94 -4.20 -1.47
CA GLU A 16 -3.74 -5.04 -1.36
C GLU A 16 -3.58 -5.60 0.06
N ALA A 17 -3.79 -4.77 1.09
CA ALA A 17 -3.75 -5.18 2.48
C ALA A 17 -4.82 -6.24 2.78
N SER A 18 -6.04 -6.03 2.28
CA SER A 18 -7.15 -6.98 2.46
C SER A 18 -6.84 -8.33 1.81
N LEU A 19 -6.30 -8.34 0.58
CA LEU A 19 -5.91 -9.58 -0.10
C LEU A 19 -4.73 -10.28 0.59
N SER A 20 -3.73 -9.53 1.01
CA SER A 20 -2.57 -10.08 1.70
C SER A 20 -2.96 -10.69 3.05
N LEU A 21 -3.82 -10.03 3.81
CA LEU A 21 -4.35 -10.58 5.06
C LEU A 21 -5.21 -11.82 4.80
N THR A 22 -6.03 -11.83 3.74
CA THR A 22 -6.81 -13.01 3.33
C THR A 22 -5.90 -14.22 3.05
N ARG A 23 -4.80 -14.03 2.33
CA ARG A 23 -3.81 -15.10 2.07
C ARG A 23 -3.19 -15.62 3.37
N ARG A 24 -2.78 -14.72 4.27
CA ARG A 24 -2.21 -15.10 5.57
C ARG A 24 -3.21 -15.87 6.46
N MET A 25 -4.49 -15.51 6.39
CA MET A 25 -5.55 -16.26 7.09
C MET A 25 -5.68 -17.68 6.53
N ALA A 26 -5.64 -17.86 5.21
CA ALA A 26 -5.69 -19.19 4.59
C ALA A 26 -4.47 -20.04 4.98
N GLU A 27 -3.26 -19.47 4.92
CA GLU A 27 -2.00 -20.12 5.34
C GLU A 27 -2.05 -20.60 6.80
N ALA A 28 -2.68 -19.83 7.69
CA ALA A 28 -2.85 -20.20 9.10
C ALA A 28 -3.78 -21.43 9.31
N THR A 29 -4.64 -21.75 8.34
CA THR A 29 -5.51 -22.96 8.38
C THR A 29 -4.85 -24.20 7.79
N GLY A 30 -3.65 -24.06 7.21
CA GLY A 30 -2.88 -25.15 6.62
C GLY A 30 -2.27 -24.77 5.28
N ARG A 31 -1.25 -25.55 4.88
CA ARG A 31 -0.57 -25.37 3.59
C ARG A 31 -1.54 -25.60 2.43
N ASP A 32 -1.43 -24.77 1.40
CA ASP A 32 -2.19 -24.88 0.14
C ASP A 32 -3.73 -24.84 0.30
N ARG A 33 -4.23 -24.29 1.41
CA ARG A 33 -5.67 -24.07 1.60
C ARG A 33 -6.15 -22.90 0.74
N PRO A 34 -7.27 -23.05 0.02
CA PRO A 34 -7.81 -21.97 -0.79
C PRO A 34 -8.33 -20.83 0.09
N THR A 35 -8.25 -19.61 -0.42
CA THR A 35 -8.94 -18.47 0.18
C THR A 35 -10.45 -18.61 0.01
N THR A 36 -11.22 -18.07 0.95
CA THR A 36 -12.70 -18.09 0.91
C THR A 36 -13.28 -16.68 0.93
N PRO A 37 -14.52 -16.48 0.47
CA PRO A 37 -15.21 -15.20 0.60
C PRO A 37 -15.30 -14.70 2.06
N ASP A 38 -15.49 -15.60 3.02
CA ASP A 38 -15.58 -15.25 4.44
C ASP A 38 -14.24 -14.76 5.02
N MET A 39 -13.13 -15.36 4.58
CA MET A 39 -11.79 -14.86 4.91
C MET A 39 -11.58 -13.45 4.37
N LEU A 40 -11.99 -13.19 3.12
CA LEU A 40 -11.88 -11.86 2.53
C LEU A 40 -12.78 -10.83 3.24
N ALA A 41 -14.01 -11.21 3.56
CA ALA A 41 -14.93 -10.34 4.31
C ALA A 41 -14.35 -9.99 5.70
N THR A 42 -13.73 -10.96 6.37
CA THR A 42 -13.07 -10.75 7.66
C THR A 42 -11.84 -9.87 7.53
N ALA A 43 -10.95 -10.15 6.57
CA ALA A 43 -9.76 -9.36 6.32
C ALA A 43 -10.10 -7.90 5.97
N ARG A 44 -11.11 -7.68 5.12
CA ARG A 44 -11.61 -6.34 4.78
C ARG A 44 -12.07 -5.58 6.03
N ARG A 45 -12.89 -6.20 6.90
CA ARG A 45 -13.33 -5.57 8.15
C ARG A 45 -12.16 -5.18 9.05
N MET A 46 -11.15 -6.05 9.18
CA MET A 46 -9.98 -5.77 10.01
C MET A 46 -9.16 -4.59 9.46
N VAL A 47 -8.97 -4.55 8.14
CA VAL A 47 -8.25 -3.46 7.46
C VAL A 47 -9.01 -2.13 7.56
N ASP A 48 -10.32 -2.16 7.30
CA ASP A 48 -11.17 -0.97 7.41
C ASP A 48 -11.21 -0.43 8.85
N GLN A 49 -11.27 -1.32 9.87
CA GLN A 49 -11.21 -0.92 11.27
C GLN A 49 -9.86 -0.28 11.62
N PHE A 50 -8.74 -0.88 11.17
CA PHE A 50 -7.41 -0.30 11.40
C PHE A 50 -7.27 1.11 10.81
N PHE A 51 -7.83 1.36 9.62
CA PHE A 51 -7.83 2.71 9.04
C PHE A 51 -8.74 3.69 9.79
N ALA A 52 -9.88 3.22 10.31
CA ALA A 52 -10.75 4.02 11.16
C ALA A 52 -10.05 4.42 12.47
N ASP A 53 -9.36 3.48 13.13
CA ASP A 53 -8.61 3.72 14.37
C ASP A 53 -7.46 4.73 14.18
N LEU A 54 -6.89 4.79 12.97
CA LEU A 54 -5.87 5.78 12.58
C LEU A 54 -6.46 7.14 12.17
N GLU A 55 -7.79 7.27 12.09
CA GLU A 55 -8.47 8.42 11.48
C GLU A 55 -7.91 8.74 10.08
N ALA A 56 -7.56 7.70 9.33
CA ALA A 56 -6.91 7.85 8.02
C ALA A 56 -7.91 8.38 6.98
N LYS A 57 -7.47 9.37 6.20
CA LYS A 57 -8.23 9.94 5.09
C LYS A 57 -8.00 9.14 3.82
N GLU A 58 -9.03 8.98 3.01
CA GLU A 58 -8.88 8.31 1.72
C GLU A 58 -8.17 9.22 0.71
N ALA A 59 -7.08 8.71 0.13
CA ALA A 59 -6.38 9.34 -0.98
C ALA A 59 -7.11 9.04 -2.28
N MET A 60 -7.47 10.10 -3.01
CA MET A 60 -8.07 10.01 -4.33
C MET A 60 -7.04 9.52 -5.34
N ILE A 61 -7.38 8.46 -6.06
CA ILE A 61 -6.61 7.99 -7.21
C ILE A 61 -7.10 8.74 -8.45
N SER A 62 -6.50 9.90 -8.71
CA SER A 62 -6.82 10.73 -9.87
C SER A 62 -5.95 10.37 -11.09
N GLY A 63 -6.25 10.99 -12.24
CA GLY A 63 -5.37 10.89 -13.42
C GLY A 63 -3.95 11.37 -13.16
N ASP A 64 -3.77 12.42 -12.36
CA ASP A 64 -2.44 12.92 -11.96
C ASP A 64 -1.68 11.90 -11.10
N VAL A 65 -2.35 11.23 -10.16
CA VAL A 65 -1.75 10.12 -9.40
C VAL A 65 -1.35 8.97 -10.33
N GLY A 66 -2.18 8.67 -11.34
CA GLY A 66 -1.86 7.67 -12.37
C GLY A 66 -0.58 8.02 -13.14
N THR A 67 -0.43 9.27 -13.60
CA THR A 67 0.79 9.74 -14.26
C THR A 67 2.01 9.61 -13.34
N LYS A 68 1.91 10.07 -12.08
CA LYS A 68 3.02 9.96 -11.12
C LYS A 68 3.39 8.51 -10.80
N ALA A 69 2.44 7.58 -10.82
CA ALA A 69 2.72 6.17 -10.60
C ALA A 69 3.51 5.58 -11.78
N LEU A 70 3.23 6.01 -13.01
CA LEU A 70 4.03 5.64 -14.18
C LEU A 70 5.44 6.25 -14.12
N ASP A 71 5.57 7.52 -13.72
CA ASP A 71 6.86 8.16 -13.50
C ASP A 71 7.69 7.38 -12.46
N ALA A 72 7.05 6.98 -11.35
CA ALA A 72 7.68 6.16 -10.32
C ALA A 72 8.10 4.77 -10.84
N ALA A 73 7.28 4.12 -11.67
CA ALA A 73 7.63 2.84 -12.29
C ALA A 73 8.82 2.98 -13.26
N GLN A 74 8.89 4.08 -14.01
CA GLN A 74 9.99 4.37 -14.92
C GLN A 74 11.29 4.68 -14.17
N GLN A 75 11.20 5.35 -13.02
CA GLN A 75 12.36 5.79 -12.26
C GLN A 75 12.89 4.72 -11.29
N PHE A 76 11.98 4.02 -10.60
CA PHE A 76 12.30 3.14 -9.47
C PHE A 76 11.70 1.73 -9.59
N GLY A 77 10.96 1.46 -10.65
CA GLY A 77 10.17 0.24 -10.79
C GLY A 77 11.01 -1.01 -11.02
N LYS A 78 10.41 -2.15 -10.65
CA LYS A 78 10.95 -3.48 -10.96
C LYS A 78 11.12 -3.70 -12.47
N ILE A 79 10.24 -3.11 -13.28
CA ILE A 79 10.24 -3.26 -14.74
C ILE A 79 11.47 -2.66 -15.42
N VAL A 80 12.05 -1.61 -14.84
CA VAL A 80 13.30 -0.99 -15.30
C VAL A 80 14.55 -1.54 -14.58
N ASN A 81 14.39 -2.60 -13.79
CA ASN A 81 15.45 -3.23 -13.00
C ASN A 81 16.18 -2.26 -12.04
N HIS A 82 15.47 -1.27 -11.50
CA HIS A 82 16.02 -0.36 -10.48
C HIS A 82 16.19 -1.10 -9.14
N PRO A 83 17.20 -0.78 -8.30
CA PRO A 83 17.42 -1.40 -6.99
C PRO A 83 16.20 -1.40 -6.05
N ALA A 84 15.42 -0.31 -6.04
CA ALA A 84 14.17 -0.20 -5.26
C ALA A 84 13.11 -1.24 -5.64
N LYS A 85 13.11 -1.70 -6.91
CA LYS A 85 12.19 -2.72 -7.45
C LYS A 85 10.71 -2.47 -7.12
N LEU A 86 10.25 -1.21 -7.20
CA LEU A 86 8.86 -0.88 -6.89
C LEU A 86 7.90 -1.69 -7.75
N ASN A 87 6.92 -2.32 -7.10
CA ASN A 87 5.80 -2.99 -7.76
C ASN A 87 4.67 -1.97 -8.05
N MET A 88 3.56 -2.41 -8.66
CA MET A 88 2.46 -1.51 -9.00
C MET A 88 1.84 -0.82 -7.77
N GLY A 89 1.61 -1.55 -6.68
CA GLY A 89 1.10 -1.01 -5.41
C GLY A 89 2.06 0.02 -4.80
N ASP A 90 3.37 -0.25 -4.87
CA ASP A 90 4.40 0.67 -4.40
C ASP A 90 4.45 1.95 -5.24
N CYS A 91 4.27 1.84 -6.57
CA CYS A 91 4.23 2.99 -7.46
C CYS A 91 3.03 3.89 -7.14
N PHE A 92 1.86 3.31 -6.86
CA PHE A 92 0.69 4.10 -6.40
C PHE A 92 0.89 4.69 -5.01
N THR A 93 1.57 3.98 -4.11
CA THR A 93 1.93 4.49 -2.78
C THR A 93 2.87 5.69 -2.89
N TYR A 94 3.91 5.58 -3.70
CA TYR A 94 4.83 6.67 -4.03
C TYR A 94 4.08 7.87 -4.63
N ALA A 95 3.23 7.62 -5.63
CA ALA A 95 2.46 8.66 -6.31
C ALA A 95 1.50 9.40 -5.37
N CYS A 96 0.82 8.68 -4.47
CA CYS A 96 -0.03 9.29 -3.45
C CYS A 96 0.80 10.15 -2.50
N ALA A 97 1.94 9.65 -2.02
CA ALA A 97 2.81 10.42 -1.13
C ALA A 97 3.29 11.73 -1.78
N ARG A 98 3.66 11.69 -3.06
CA ARG A 98 3.98 12.89 -3.85
C ARG A 98 2.80 13.84 -4.00
N ALA A 99 1.64 13.34 -4.42
CA ALA A 99 0.45 14.16 -4.67
C ALA A 99 -0.06 14.87 -3.40
N TYR A 100 -0.04 14.16 -2.28
CA TYR A 100 -0.49 14.66 -0.97
C TYR A 100 0.63 15.31 -0.14
N ARG A 101 1.86 15.39 -0.67
CA ARG A 101 3.06 15.92 0.00
C ARG A 101 3.24 15.34 1.41
N THR A 102 3.03 14.04 1.54
CA THR A 102 3.13 13.30 2.80
C THR A 102 4.30 12.31 2.76
N LYS A 103 4.71 11.85 3.94
CA LYS A 103 5.67 10.76 4.09
C LYS A 103 4.98 9.41 3.90
N ILE A 104 5.72 8.40 3.46
CA ILE A 104 5.26 7.03 3.34
C ILE A 104 5.53 6.30 4.66
N ALA A 105 4.49 5.69 5.23
CA ALA A 105 4.68 4.70 6.28
C ALA A 105 4.96 3.34 5.61
N TYR A 106 6.19 2.86 5.70
CA TYR A 106 6.59 1.55 5.18
C TYR A 106 7.39 0.79 6.24
N LYS A 107 7.49 -0.53 6.04
CA LYS A 107 8.29 -1.41 6.87
C LYS A 107 9.39 -2.04 6.02
N GLY A 108 10.60 -2.15 6.56
CA GLY A 108 11.74 -2.72 5.83
C GLY A 108 12.41 -1.65 4.97
N ASN A 109 12.82 -2.04 3.76
CA ASN A 109 13.68 -1.23 2.89
C ASN A 109 12.98 -0.79 1.58
N ASP A 110 11.66 -0.94 1.50
CA ASP A 110 10.92 -0.85 0.22
C ASP A 110 11.01 0.52 -0.47
N PHE A 111 11.33 1.58 0.29
CA PHE A 111 11.49 2.93 -0.24
C PHE A 111 12.87 3.56 0.01
N THR A 112 13.85 2.83 0.60
CA THR A 112 15.16 3.40 0.95
C THR A 112 15.98 3.81 -0.26
N GLU A 113 15.77 3.13 -1.40
CA GLU A 113 16.40 3.43 -2.68
C GLU A 113 15.53 4.37 -3.55
N THR A 114 14.66 5.16 -2.92
CA THR A 114 13.85 6.20 -3.57
C THR A 114 14.15 7.55 -2.94
N ASP A 115 13.74 8.62 -3.60
CA ASP A 115 13.86 9.97 -3.04
C ASP A 115 12.79 10.30 -1.97
N LEU A 116 11.99 9.30 -1.57
CA LEU A 116 11.05 9.36 -0.44
C LEU A 116 11.47 8.49 0.76
N GLY A 117 12.58 7.75 0.64
CA GLY A 117 13.20 7.03 1.75
C GLY A 117 13.79 8.01 2.75
N TRP A 118 13.66 7.69 4.04
CA TRP A 118 14.33 8.41 5.13
C TRP A 118 15.59 7.66 5.57
#